data_AF-A0A0J1CR27-F1
#
_entry.id   AF-A0A0J1CR27-F1
#
_cell.length_a   1.000
_cell.length_b   1.000
_cell.length_c   1.000
_cell.angle_alpha   90.00
_cell.angle_beta   90.00
_cell.angle_gamma   90.00
#
_symmetry.space_group_name_H-M   'P 1'
#
loop_
_entity.id
_entity.type
_entity.pdbx_description
1 polymer ?
#
loop_
_entity_poly.entity_id
_entity_poly.type
_entity_poly.pdbx_seq_one_letter_code
_entity_poly.pdbx_strand_id
1 'polypeptide(L)'
;MKAGALQKVSRGLYLNRRSRPAVEVAEVAQHIRQGAVVSLESVLGECGFLNNPPAIVTALVPRRPDSVPRVGSVKTSGGQVLRFNALPSRFFPSSQEEARLLLQAGRHCPVVRPEVAALHRLHLALSPRSSMRMPPQDVDFSVLDAELLKDLAWRWELSRALEDWKGQIQLAGDIQEPSQPTAPVSEAHRQRGLAARERLMARRKLNTT
;
A
#
# COMPACT_ATOMS: atom_id res chain seq x y z
N MET A 1 -35.99 -12.37 -0.32
CA MET A 1 -34.53 -12.26 -0.14
C MET A 1 -34.25 -11.20 0.92
N LYS A 2 -33.54 -11.52 2.02
CA LYS A 2 -33.26 -10.53 3.09
C LYS A 2 -32.32 -9.44 2.57
N ALA A 3 -32.71 -8.18 2.75
CA ALA A 3 -31.88 -7.01 2.45
C ALA A 3 -30.53 -7.09 3.18
N GLY A 4 -29.43 -6.70 2.51
CA GLY A 4 -28.10 -6.56 3.13
C GLY A 4 -27.11 -7.72 2.93
N ALA A 5 -27.47 -8.82 2.26
CA ALA A 5 -26.53 -9.92 2.00
C ALA A 5 -25.47 -9.59 0.93
N LEU A 6 -25.84 -8.76 -0.05
CA LEU A 6 -24.97 -8.31 -1.13
C LEU A 6 -24.90 -6.79 -1.10
N GLN A 7 -23.69 -6.25 -1.14
CA GLN A 7 -23.47 -4.83 -1.32
C GLN A 7 -23.02 -4.57 -2.75
N LYS A 8 -23.80 -3.78 -3.49
CA LYS A 8 -23.39 -3.33 -4.81
C LYS A 8 -22.15 -2.44 -4.72
N VAL A 9 -21.16 -2.70 -5.55
CA VAL A 9 -19.93 -1.90 -5.65
C VAL A 9 -19.93 -1.09 -6.92
N SER A 10 -20.19 -1.74 -8.05
CA SER A 10 -20.31 -1.14 -9.38
C SER A 10 -21.35 -1.91 -10.21
N ARG A 11 -21.54 -1.54 -11.49
CA ARG A 11 -22.47 -2.25 -12.37
C ARG A 11 -21.99 -3.68 -12.57
N GLY A 12 -22.79 -4.66 -12.15
CA GLY A 12 -22.48 -6.09 -12.27
C GLY A 12 -21.51 -6.63 -11.22
N LEU A 13 -21.07 -5.83 -10.25
CA LEU A 13 -20.14 -6.27 -9.19
C LEU A 13 -20.73 -6.04 -7.79
N TYR A 14 -20.75 -7.11 -7.00
CA TYR A 14 -21.35 -7.14 -5.68
C TYR A 14 -20.40 -7.81 -4.68
N LEU A 15 -20.27 -7.23 -3.50
CA LEU A 15 -19.57 -7.82 -2.36
C LEU A 15 -20.53 -8.73 -1.59
N ASN A 16 -20.11 -9.96 -1.34
CA ASN A 16 -20.82 -10.86 -0.47
C ASN A 16 -20.50 -10.53 0.99
N ARG A 17 -21.45 -9.93 1.71
CA ARG A 17 -21.28 -9.56 3.12
C ARG A 17 -21.42 -10.75 4.08
N ARG A 18 -21.80 -11.93 3.56
CA ARG A 18 -21.96 -13.17 4.33
C ARG A 18 -20.79 -14.13 4.22
N SER A 19 -19.79 -13.84 3.36
CA SER A 19 -18.60 -14.67 3.28
C SER A 19 -17.84 -14.64 4.62
N ARG A 20 -17.16 -15.74 4.94
CA ARG A 20 -16.21 -15.81 6.04
C ARG A 20 -14.87 -16.30 5.49
N PRO A 21 -13.81 -15.47 5.50
CA PRO A 21 -13.78 -14.08 5.99
C PRO A 21 -14.65 -13.12 5.13
N ALA A 22 -15.02 -11.99 5.70
CA ALA A 22 -15.82 -10.97 4.99
C ALA A 22 -14.99 -10.36 3.86
N VAL A 23 -15.56 -10.29 2.65
CA VAL A 23 -14.86 -9.72 1.49
C VAL A 23 -14.56 -8.24 1.72
N GLU A 24 -13.30 -7.85 1.55
CA GLU A 24 -12.87 -6.46 1.66
C GLU A 24 -13.04 -5.69 0.35
N VAL A 25 -13.21 -4.36 0.44
CA VAL A 25 -13.31 -3.49 -0.74
C VAL A 25 -12.02 -3.52 -1.58
N ALA A 26 -10.88 -3.83 -0.97
CA ALA A 26 -9.62 -4.03 -1.70
C ALA A 26 -9.70 -5.17 -2.74
N GLU A 27 -10.54 -6.19 -2.51
CA GLU A 27 -10.64 -7.37 -3.38
C GLU A 27 -11.35 -7.09 -4.70
N VAL A 28 -12.16 -6.03 -4.76
CA VAL A 28 -12.81 -5.63 -6.01
C VAL A 28 -11.89 -4.86 -6.95
N ALA A 29 -10.71 -4.42 -6.50
CA ALA A 29 -9.81 -3.59 -7.30
C ALA A 29 -9.45 -4.26 -8.65
N GLN A 30 -9.03 -5.53 -8.61
CA GLN A 30 -8.68 -6.30 -9.81
C GLN A 30 -9.87 -6.58 -10.74
N HIS A 31 -11.08 -6.63 -10.17
CA HIS A 31 -12.33 -6.84 -10.92
C HIS A 31 -12.81 -5.55 -11.60
N ILE A 32 -12.52 -4.38 -11.01
CA ILE A 32 -12.83 -3.07 -11.59
C ILE A 32 -11.78 -2.67 -12.64
N ARG A 33 -10.51 -3.01 -12.41
CA ARG A 33 -9.39 -2.79 -13.33
C ARG A 33 -8.54 -4.04 -13.39
N GLN A 34 -8.57 -4.71 -14.54
CA GLN A 34 -7.80 -5.94 -14.75
C GLN A 34 -6.31 -5.70 -14.47
N GLY A 35 -5.70 -6.59 -13.70
CA GLY A 35 -4.29 -6.50 -13.31
C GLY A 35 -4.00 -5.47 -12.22
N ALA A 36 -5.01 -4.84 -11.61
CA ALA A 36 -4.78 -3.92 -10.49
C ALA A 36 -4.28 -4.67 -9.24
N VAL A 37 -3.26 -4.09 -8.60
CA VAL A 37 -2.65 -4.60 -7.37
C VAL A 37 -2.81 -3.55 -6.27
N VAL A 38 -3.27 -3.96 -5.09
CA VAL A 38 -3.45 -3.05 -3.94
C VAL A 38 -2.07 -2.62 -3.42
N SER A 39 -1.88 -1.32 -3.20
CA SER A 39 -0.57 -0.71 -2.92
C SER A 39 -0.75 0.66 -2.24
N LEU A 40 0.34 1.41 -2.08
CA LEU A 40 0.36 2.81 -1.62
C LEU A 40 -0.29 2.95 -0.23
N GLU A 41 -1.10 3.99 -0.02
CA GLU A 41 -1.71 4.34 1.27
C GLU A 41 -2.50 3.20 1.91
N SER A 42 -3.15 2.32 1.14
CA SER A 42 -3.82 1.17 1.73
C SER A 42 -2.85 0.22 2.42
N VAL A 43 -1.74 -0.14 1.75
CA VAL A 43 -0.75 -1.05 2.32
C VAL A 43 0.05 -0.37 3.42
N LEU A 44 0.48 0.88 3.19
CA LEU A 44 1.28 1.65 4.14
C LEU A 44 0.47 2.01 5.40
N GLY A 45 -0.83 2.26 5.27
CA GLY A 45 -1.73 2.45 6.40
C GLY A 45 -1.95 1.15 7.18
N GLU A 46 -2.19 0.04 6.49
CA GLU A 46 -2.40 -1.26 7.13
C GLU A 46 -1.18 -1.78 7.91
N CYS A 47 0.03 -1.50 7.42
CA CYS A 47 1.26 -1.91 8.10
C CYS A 47 1.73 -0.94 9.19
N GLY A 48 1.00 0.16 9.42
CA GLY A 48 1.38 1.18 10.41
C GLY A 48 2.53 2.08 9.98
N PHE A 49 2.89 2.13 8.69
CA PHE A 49 3.92 3.05 8.19
C PHE A 49 3.45 4.51 8.19
N LEU A 50 2.13 4.73 8.01
CA LEU A 50 1.51 6.05 8.04
C LEU A 50 0.81 6.28 9.40
N ASN A 51 1.04 7.44 10.01
CA ASN A 51 0.36 7.85 11.25
C ASN A 51 -1.13 8.10 11.05
N ASN A 52 -1.48 8.75 9.93
CA ASN A 52 -2.85 9.11 9.59
C ASN A 52 -3.18 8.64 8.16
N PRO A 53 -3.43 7.34 7.96
CA PRO A 53 -3.73 6.82 6.64
C PRO A 53 -5.12 7.26 6.18
N PRO A 54 -5.28 7.70 4.93
CA PRO A 54 -6.58 8.06 4.40
C PRO A 54 -7.49 6.82 4.27
N ALA A 55 -8.79 6.99 4.52
CA ALA A 55 -9.81 5.94 4.38
C ALA A 55 -10.20 5.66 2.91
N ILE A 56 -9.20 5.57 2.03
CA ILE A 56 -9.37 5.26 0.60
C ILE A 56 -8.60 3.99 0.27
N VAL A 57 -9.16 3.19 -0.64
CA VAL A 57 -8.46 2.02 -1.18
C VAL A 57 -7.62 2.46 -2.36
N THR A 58 -6.30 2.31 -2.31
CA THR A 58 -5.38 2.67 -3.38
C THR A 58 -4.80 1.42 -4.05
N ALA A 59 -4.85 1.42 -5.38
CA ALA A 59 -4.39 0.33 -6.22
C ALA A 59 -3.62 0.86 -7.42
N LEU A 60 -2.73 0.02 -7.94
CA LEU A 60 -1.88 0.33 -9.07
C LEU A 60 -2.15 -0.61 -10.23
N VAL A 61 -2.23 -0.02 -11.43
CA VAL A 61 -2.41 -0.76 -12.68
C VAL A 61 -1.09 -0.76 -13.45
N PRO A 62 -0.60 -1.92 -13.91
CA PRO A 62 0.57 -2.01 -14.77
C PRO A 62 0.35 -1.26 -16.09
N ARG A 63 1.25 -0.34 -16.41
CA ARG A 63 1.32 0.34 -17.70
C ARG A 63 2.31 -0.39 -18.60
N ARG A 64 1.81 -0.95 -19.68
CA ARG A 64 2.62 -1.47 -20.78
C ARG A 64 2.95 -0.34 -21.76
N PRO A 65 4.06 -0.41 -22.52
CA PRO A 65 4.38 0.61 -23.53
C PRO A 65 3.24 0.85 -24.52
N ASP A 66 2.53 -0.22 -24.89
CA ASP A 66 1.50 -0.20 -25.95
C ASP A 66 0.08 0.07 -25.44
N SER A 67 -0.10 0.38 -24.15
CA SER A 67 -1.43 0.51 -23.55
C SER A 67 -1.50 1.62 -22.51
N VAL A 68 -2.49 2.49 -22.64
CA VAL A 68 -2.81 3.52 -21.64
C VAL A 68 -3.82 2.96 -20.63
N PRO A 69 -3.41 2.65 -19.38
CA PRO A 69 -4.33 2.10 -18.39
C PRO A 69 -5.36 3.13 -17.93
N ARG A 70 -6.58 2.67 -17.65
CA ARG A 70 -7.65 3.50 -17.09
C ARG A 70 -7.40 3.78 -15.60
N VAL A 71 -6.79 4.92 -15.31
CA VAL A 71 -6.58 5.45 -13.95
C VAL A 71 -7.74 6.33 -13.48
N GLY A 72 -7.73 6.74 -12.21
CA GLY A 72 -8.72 7.63 -11.63
C GLY A 72 -9.42 7.07 -10.39
N SER A 73 -10.41 7.79 -9.87
CA SER A 73 -11.16 7.38 -8.69
C SER A 73 -12.52 6.77 -9.06
N VAL A 74 -12.91 5.69 -8.38
CA VAL A 74 -14.20 5.03 -8.50
C VAL A 74 -14.88 5.07 -7.14
N LYS A 75 -16.02 5.75 -7.06
CA LYS A 75 -16.89 5.71 -5.88
C LYS A 75 -17.77 4.47 -5.95
N THR A 76 -17.75 3.67 -4.90
CA THR A 76 -18.63 2.51 -4.76
C THR A 76 -20.02 2.96 -4.28
N SER A 77 -21.05 2.12 -4.50
CA SER A 77 -22.39 2.43 -3.98
C SER A 77 -22.48 2.45 -2.45
N GLY A 78 -21.47 1.94 -1.73
CA GLY A 78 -21.39 2.02 -0.27
C GLY A 78 -20.61 3.22 0.27
N GLY A 79 -20.28 4.20 -0.58
CA GLY A 79 -19.57 5.42 -0.19
C GLY A 79 -18.04 5.28 -0.10
N GLN A 80 -17.51 4.05 -0.17
CA GLN A 80 -16.05 3.84 -0.22
C GLN A 80 -15.48 4.31 -1.57
N VAL A 81 -14.23 4.79 -1.56
CA VAL A 81 -13.53 5.27 -2.75
C VAL A 81 -12.33 4.36 -3.05
N LEU A 82 -12.25 3.89 -4.30
CA LEU A 82 -11.05 3.26 -4.86
C LEU A 82 -10.32 4.26 -5.74
N ARG A 83 -9.02 4.44 -5.54
CA ARG A 83 -8.16 5.27 -6.39
C ARG A 83 -7.15 4.39 -7.12
N PHE A 84 -7.16 4.48 -8.44
CA PHE A 84 -6.24 3.77 -9.32
C PHE A 84 -5.19 4.73 -9.86
N ASN A 85 -3.91 4.41 -9.65
CA ASN A 85 -2.79 5.04 -10.35
C ASN A 85 -2.13 4.02 -11.28
N ALA A 86 -1.20 4.47 -12.12
CA ALA A 86 -0.48 3.59 -13.03
C ALA A 86 1.03 3.69 -12.82
N LEU A 87 1.70 2.55 -12.88
CA LEU A 87 3.15 2.43 -12.85
C LEU A 87 3.65 1.62 -14.04
N PRO A 88 4.88 1.87 -14.54
CA PRO A 88 5.51 0.96 -15.49
C PRO A 88 5.48 -0.49 -15.03
N SER A 89 5.29 -1.44 -15.96
CA SER A 89 5.17 -2.87 -15.65
C SER A 89 6.36 -3.46 -14.86
N ARG A 90 7.57 -2.87 -14.97
CA ARG A 90 8.78 -3.30 -14.24
C ARG A 90 8.69 -3.24 -12.70
N PHE A 91 7.72 -2.50 -12.18
CA PHE A 91 7.45 -2.38 -10.74
C PHE A 91 6.55 -3.50 -10.21
N PHE A 92 6.02 -4.34 -11.10
CA PHE A 92 5.15 -5.45 -10.77
C PHE A 92 5.88 -6.77 -10.98
N PRO A 93 5.52 -7.81 -10.22
CA PRO A 93 6.07 -9.14 -10.44
C PRO A 93 5.74 -9.64 -11.85
N SER A 94 6.77 -10.09 -12.54
CA SER A 94 6.72 -10.66 -13.89
C SER A 94 7.06 -12.15 -13.91
N SER A 95 7.70 -12.66 -12.85
CA SER A 95 8.09 -14.05 -12.69
C SER A 95 7.63 -14.64 -11.35
N GLN A 96 7.72 -15.97 -11.21
CA GLN A 96 7.39 -16.67 -9.96
C GLN A 96 8.34 -16.31 -8.83
N GLU A 97 9.63 -16.05 -9.12
CA GLU A 97 10.60 -15.58 -8.14
C GLU A 97 10.23 -14.19 -7.58
N GLU A 98 9.65 -13.34 -8.43
CA GLU A 98 9.16 -12.02 -8.05
C GLU A 98 7.82 -12.06 -7.32
N ALA A 99 7.16 -13.21 -7.22
CA ALA A 99 5.95 -13.36 -6.41
C ALA A 99 6.18 -12.97 -4.94
N ARG A 100 7.43 -13.02 -4.46
CA ARG A 100 7.84 -12.53 -3.13
C ARG A 100 7.57 -11.04 -2.90
N LEU A 101 7.37 -10.25 -3.96
CA LEU A 101 7.00 -8.83 -3.89
C LEU A 101 5.51 -8.63 -3.55
N LEU A 102 4.70 -9.68 -3.73
CA LEU A 102 3.31 -9.70 -3.32
C LEU A 102 3.18 -10.21 -1.89
N LEU A 103 2.26 -9.60 -1.17
CA LEU A 103 1.74 -10.07 0.07
C LEU A 103 0.63 -11.10 -0.20
N GLN A 104 0.95 -12.39 -0.10
CA GLN A 104 -0.03 -13.48 -0.21
C GLN A 104 -0.78 -13.74 1.10
N ALA A 105 -1.21 -12.68 1.79
CA ALA A 105 -1.78 -12.77 3.13
C ALA A 105 -3.28 -13.10 3.11
N GLY A 106 -3.66 -14.35 2.79
CA GLY A 106 -5.04 -14.85 2.93
C GLY A 106 -6.13 -14.05 2.20
N ARG A 107 -5.74 -13.12 1.30
CA ARG A 107 -6.60 -12.23 0.53
C ARG A 107 -6.78 -12.83 -0.86
N HIS A 108 -7.99 -12.69 -1.42
CA HIS A 108 -8.29 -13.14 -2.78
C HIS A 108 -7.86 -12.16 -3.87
N CYS A 109 -7.08 -11.13 -3.52
CA CYS A 109 -6.55 -10.15 -4.45
C CYS A 109 -5.04 -9.95 -4.27
N PRO A 110 -4.34 -9.53 -5.34
CA PRO A 110 -2.92 -9.22 -5.25
C PRO A 110 -2.74 -7.92 -4.45
N VAL A 111 -1.94 -8.01 -3.40
CA VAL A 111 -1.50 -6.89 -2.57
C VAL A 111 0.01 -6.89 -2.60
N VAL A 112 0.66 -5.73 -2.70
CA VAL A 112 2.12 -5.67 -2.59
C VAL A 112 2.59 -5.66 -1.15
N ARG A 113 3.85 -6.00 -0.92
CA ARG A 113 4.49 -5.80 0.37
C ARG A 113 4.63 -4.31 0.73
N PRO A 114 4.71 -3.95 2.02
CA PRO A 114 4.93 -2.57 2.46
C PRO A 114 6.14 -1.90 1.83
N GLU A 115 7.26 -2.62 1.69
CA GLU A 115 8.49 -2.08 1.10
C GLU A 115 8.28 -1.67 -0.36
N VAL A 116 7.55 -2.50 -1.10
CA VAL A 116 7.17 -2.22 -2.49
C VAL A 116 6.21 -1.03 -2.56
N ALA A 117 5.21 -0.97 -1.67
CA ALA A 117 4.27 0.15 -1.61
C ALA A 117 4.96 1.48 -1.31
N ALA A 118 5.98 1.50 -0.45
CA ALA A 118 6.77 2.69 -0.14
C ALA A 118 7.52 3.18 -1.38
N LEU A 119 8.18 2.29 -2.11
CA LEU A 119 8.89 2.63 -3.35
C LEU A 119 7.95 3.04 -4.49
N HIS A 120 6.76 2.43 -4.58
CA HIS A 120 5.72 2.87 -5.51
C HIS A 120 5.30 4.31 -5.24
N ARG A 121 5.12 4.67 -3.97
CA ARG A 121 4.78 6.04 -3.55
C ARG A 121 5.89 7.01 -3.91
N LEU A 122 7.14 6.65 -3.60
CA LEU A 122 8.32 7.46 -3.92
C LEU A 122 8.44 7.71 -5.43
N HIS A 123 8.30 6.66 -6.25
CA HIS A 123 8.34 6.82 -7.71
C HIS A 123 7.22 7.72 -8.23
N LEU A 124 5.99 7.54 -7.73
CA LEU A 124 4.88 8.39 -8.13
C LEU A 124 5.07 9.83 -7.68
N ALA A 125 5.72 10.09 -6.54
CA ALA A 125 5.99 11.45 -6.10
C ALA A 125 7.03 12.18 -6.97
N LEU A 126 7.99 11.44 -7.52
CA LEU A 126 9.04 11.97 -8.40
C LEU A 126 8.61 12.07 -9.86
N SER A 127 7.53 11.38 -10.24
CA SER A 127 7.08 11.33 -11.61
C SER A 127 6.35 12.64 -11.97
N PRO A 128 6.77 13.36 -13.03
CA PRO A 128 6.11 14.59 -13.47
C PRO A 128 4.69 14.34 -14.00
N ARG A 129 4.34 13.07 -14.27
CA ARG A 129 3.01 12.67 -14.75
C ARG A 129 2.04 12.30 -13.63
N SER A 130 2.47 12.46 -12.39
CA SER A 130 1.69 12.14 -11.19
C SER A 130 1.46 13.41 -10.39
N SER A 131 0.27 13.54 -9.80
CA SER A 131 -0.03 14.60 -8.81
C SER A 131 0.23 14.15 -7.37
N MET A 132 0.78 12.94 -7.18
CA MET A 132 1.13 12.42 -5.86
C MET A 132 2.26 13.26 -5.28
N ARG A 133 2.08 13.69 -4.02
CA ARG A 133 3.12 14.42 -3.29
C ARG A 133 4.14 13.44 -2.71
N MET A 134 5.30 13.98 -2.34
CA MET A 134 6.27 13.25 -1.53
C MET A 134 5.58 12.61 -0.32
N PRO A 135 6.04 11.42 0.10
CA PRO A 135 5.51 10.83 1.31
C PRO A 135 5.63 11.78 2.50
N PRO A 136 4.69 11.68 3.46
CA PRO A 136 4.75 12.50 4.65
C PRO A 136 6.07 12.24 5.40
N GLN A 137 6.51 13.23 6.18
CA GLN A 137 7.74 13.13 6.96
C GLN A 137 7.54 12.31 8.24
N ASP A 138 6.31 12.26 8.75
CA ASP A 138 5.93 11.52 9.95
C ASP A 138 5.61 10.05 9.62
N VAL A 139 6.65 9.30 9.26
CA VAL A 139 6.55 7.88 8.88
C VAL A 139 7.48 7.01 9.71
N ASP A 140 7.08 5.77 9.94
CA ASP A 140 7.88 4.81 10.72
C ASP A 140 8.60 3.81 9.80
N PHE A 141 9.89 4.05 9.51
CA PHE A 141 10.68 3.09 8.73
C PHE A 141 10.97 1.78 9.47
N SER A 142 10.82 1.73 10.79
CA SER A 142 11.12 0.52 11.56
C SER A 142 10.13 -0.62 11.28
N VAL A 143 8.96 -0.30 10.70
CA VAL A 143 7.99 -1.30 10.25
C VAL A 143 8.29 -1.84 8.85
N LEU A 144 9.37 -1.41 8.20
CA LEU A 144 9.78 -1.90 6.88
C LEU A 144 11.00 -2.83 7.01
N ASP A 145 11.07 -3.82 6.12
CA ASP A 145 12.27 -4.64 5.93
C ASP A 145 13.34 -3.80 5.22
N ALA A 146 14.35 -3.35 5.98
CA ALA A 146 15.37 -2.43 5.50
C ALA A 146 16.21 -3.03 4.35
N GLU A 147 16.57 -4.32 4.45
CA GLU A 147 17.37 -5.00 3.43
C GLU A 147 16.57 -5.14 2.14
N LEU A 148 15.33 -5.65 2.22
CA LEU A 148 14.48 -5.77 1.04
C LEU A 148 14.19 -4.40 0.40
N LEU A 149 13.94 -3.37 1.22
CA LEU A 149 13.70 -2.01 0.74
C LEU A 149 14.91 -1.47 -0.02
N LYS A 150 16.12 -1.67 0.51
CA LYS A 150 17.37 -1.24 -0.12
C LYS A 150 17.64 -1.98 -1.43
N ASP A 151 17.49 -3.30 -1.43
CA ASP A 151 17.67 -4.14 -2.63
C ASP A 151 16.72 -3.73 -3.75
N LEU A 152 15.44 -3.50 -3.43
CA LEU A 152 14.44 -3.06 -4.40
C LEU A 152 14.69 -1.64 -4.89
N ALA A 153 15.09 -0.74 -3.99
CA ALA A 153 15.43 0.63 -4.38
C ALA A 153 16.60 0.65 -5.36
N TRP A 154 17.62 -0.19 -5.14
CA TRP A 154 18.74 -0.33 -6.07
C TRP A 154 18.28 -0.88 -7.42
N ARG A 155 17.53 -1.98 -7.42
CA ARG A 155 17.01 -2.62 -8.63
C ARG A 155 16.10 -1.69 -9.46
N TRP A 156 15.39 -0.77 -8.83
CA TRP A 156 14.49 0.17 -9.49
C TRP A 156 15.06 1.57 -9.71
N GLU A 157 16.36 1.76 -9.46
CA GLU A 157 17.06 3.04 -9.63
C GLU A 157 16.45 4.16 -8.77
N LEU A 158 15.96 3.80 -7.58
CA LEU A 158 15.36 4.70 -6.59
C LEU A 158 16.25 4.90 -5.36
N SER A 159 17.45 4.30 -5.30
CA SER A 159 18.33 4.38 -4.12
C SER A 159 18.61 5.81 -3.68
N ARG A 160 19.03 6.68 -4.61
CA ARG A 160 19.32 8.09 -4.28
C ARG A 160 18.10 8.81 -3.72
N ALA A 161 16.96 8.66 -4.40
CA ALA A 161 15.71 9.25 -3.95
C ALA A 161 15.26 8.75 -2.57
N LEU A 162 15.51 7.46 -2.28
CA LEU A 162 15.19 6.88 -0.97
C LEU A 162 16.08 7.48 0.12
N GLU A 163 17.38 7.61 -0.14
CA GLU A 163 18.32 8.21 0.82
C GLU A 163 18.06 9.71 1.02
N ASP A 164 17.79 10.45 -0.06
CA ASP A 164 17.41 11.87 0.03
C ASP A 164 16.14 12.05 0.89
N TRP A 165 15.14 11.17 0.69
CA TRP A 165 13.91 11.21 1.47
C TRP A 165 14.13 10.84 2.94
N LYS A 166 14.94 9.81 3.25
CA LYS A 166 15.32 9.49 4.64
C LYS A 166 16.09 10.64 5.29
N GLY A 167 17.00 11.27 4.56
CA GLY A 167 17.77 12.42 5.02
C GLY A 167 16.87 13.61 5.35
N GLN A 168 15.87 13.90 4.51
CA GLN A 168 14.86 14.94 4.78
C GLN A 168 14.06 14.67 6.05
N ILE A 169 13.73 13.41 6.33
CA ILE A 169 13.01 13.02 7.54
C ILE A 169 13.89 13.18 8.77
N GLN A 170 15.16 12.78 8.68
CA GLN A 170 16.11 12.93 9.78
C GLN A 170 16.36 14.40 10.10
N LEU A 171 16.57 15.24 9.08
CA LEU A 171 16.67 16.70 9.23
C LEU A 171 15.42 17.33 9.84
N ALA A 172 14.23 16.88 9.42
CA ALA A 172 12.97 17.39 9.98
C ALA A 172 12.78 16.98 11.46
N GLY A 173 13.25 15.79 11.84
CA GLY A 173 13.28 15.33 13.22
C GLY A 173 14.29 16.09 14.08
N ASP A 174 15.44 16.47 13.52
CA ASP A 174 16.49 17.21 14.22
C ASP A 174 16.14 18.70 14.44
N ILE A 175 15.31 19.30 13.58
CA ILE A 175 14.85 20.70 13.70
C ILE A 175 13.74 20.88 14.74
N GLN A 176 13.08 19.80 15.19
CA GLN A 176 12.22 19.85 16.38
C GLN A 176 13.11 20.01 17.64
N GLU A 177 13.31 21.27 18.05
CA GLU A 177 14.00 21.68 19.29
C GLU A 177 13.62 20.82 20.53
N PRO A 178 14.55 20.67 21.51
CA PRO A 178 14.46 19.71 22.60
C PRO A 178 13.40 20.11 23.65
N SER A 179 12.13 19.95 23.30
CA SER A 179 11.01 20.11 24.22
C SER A 179 10.69 18.78 24.89
N GLN A 180 11.42 18.50 25.98
CA GLN A 180 11.13 17.48 27.01
C GLN A 180 11.03 16.00 26.56
N PRO A 181 11.50 15.03 27.38
CA PRO A 181 11.51 13.62 27.01
C PRO A 181 10.10 13.03 27.01
N THR A 182 9.39 13.12 25.89
CA THR A 182 8.22 12.27 25.60
C THR A 182 8.66 10.93 24.99
N ALA A 183 9.56 10.25 25.68
CA ALA A 183 9.98 8.88 25.36
C ALA A 183 8.81 7.86 25.25
N PRO A 184 7.65 7.97 25.95
CA PRO A 184 6.63 6.92 25.84
C PRO A 184 5.83 6.93 24.53
N VAL A 185 5.77 8.06 23.80
CA VAL A 185 4.91 8.16 22.60
C VAL A 185 5.57 7.52 21.38
N SER A 186 6.89 7.69 21.22
CA SER A 186 7.66 7.15 20.09
C SER A 186 7.75 5.62 20.14
N GLU A 187 8.04 5.05 21.31
CA GLU A 187 8.14 3.60 21.47
C GLU A 187 6.78 2.90 21.36
N ALA A 188 5.72 3.47 21.95
CA ALA A 188 4.36 2.93 21.81
C ALA A 188 3.84 3.04 20.37
N HIS A 189 4.28 4.04 19.59
CA HIS A 189 3.97 4.13 18.18
C HIS A 189 4.68 3.04 17.38
N ARG A 190 5.98 2.87 17.59
CA ARG A 190 6.78 1.79 17.00
C ARG A 190 6.21 0.40 17.29
N GLN A 191 5.86 0.13 18.54
CA GLN A 191 5.25 -1.15 18.92
C GLN A 191 3.90 -1.37 18.23
N ARG A 192 3.07 -0.33 18.08
CA ARG A 192 1.82 -0.41 17.32
C ARG A 192 2.06 -0.71 15.85
N GLY A 193 3.03 -0.06 15.23
CA GLY A 193 3.43 -0.30 13.84
C GLY A 193 3.94 -1.73 13.63
N LEU A 194 4.84 -2.20 14.49
CA LEU A 194 5.34 -3.58 14.46
C LEU A 194 4.22 -4.60 14.65
N ALA A 195 3.32 -4.39 15.61
CA ALA A 195 2.15 -5.25 15.80
C ALA A 195 1.20 -5.21 14.58
N ALA A 196 1.04 -4.05 13.92
CA ALA A 196 0.25 -3.93 12.70
C ALA A 196 0.89 -4.71 11.54
N ARG A 197 2.21 -4.56 11.35
CA ARG A 197 2.99 -5.37 10.40
C ARG A 197 2.86 -6.86 10.70
N GLU A 198 3.00 -7.27 11.95
CA GLU A 198 2.86 -8.67 12.36
C GLU A 198 1.47 -9.20 12.04
N ARG A 199 0.41 -8.44 12.32
CA ARG A 199 -0.97 -8.83 11.94
C ARG A 199 -1.13 -8.95 10.42
N LEU A 200 -0.58 -8.00 9.66
CA LEU A 200 -0.60 -8.02 8.21
C LEU A 200 0.15 -9.24 7.65
N MET A 201 1.29 -9.59 8.24
CA MET A 201 2.11 -10.74 7.85
C MET A 201 1.57 -12.08 8.37
N ALA A 202 0.94 -12.13 9.55
CA ALA A 202 0.41 -13.35 10.15
C ALA A 202 -0.81 -13.88 9.38
N ARG A 203 -1.58 -13.01 8.72
CA ARG A 203 -2.63 -13.39 7.76
C ARG A 203 -2.11 -14.27 6.61
N ARG A 204 -0.79 -14.35 6.38
CA ARG A 204 -0.13 -15.28 5.45
C ARG A 204 -0.19 -16.75 5.87
N LYS A 205 -0.24 -17.05 7.18
CA LYS A 205 -0.08 -18.42 7.69
C LYS A 205 -1.38 -19.23 7.78
N LEU A 206 -2.55 -18.60 7.65
CA LEU A 206 -3.84 -19.24 7.96
C LEU A 206 -4.46 -20.09 6.83
N ASN A 207 -3.92 -20.06 5.60
CA ASN A 207 -4.52 -20.75 4.44
C ASN A 207 -3.59 -21.79 3.78
N THR A 208 -2.64 -22.37 4.54
CA THR A 208 -1.72 -23.41 4.03
C THR A 208 -2.07 -24.84 4.48
N THR A 209 -3.28 -25.04 5.01
CA THR A 209 -3.86 -26.33 5.40
C THR A 209 -5.21 -26.50 4.74
#